data_AF-A0A1I4ZPD3-F1
#
_entry.id   AF-A0A1I4ZPD3-F1
#
_cell.length_a   1.000
_cell.length_b   1.000
_cell.length_c   1.000
_cell.angle_alpha   90.00
_cell.angle_beta   90.00
_cell.angle_gamma   90.00
#
_symmetry.space_group_name_H-M   'P 1'
#
loop_
_entity.id
_entity.type
_entity.pdbx_description
1 polymer ?
#
loop_
_entity_poly.entity_id
_entity_poly.type
_entity_poly.pdbx_seq_one_letter_code
_entity_poly.pdbx_strand_id
1 'polypeptide(L)'
;MQAHMPRGGDAKVQAKLRKLMALAERGEGGEKDNAQRMLDNLLARHGLTLDDLNEECREIRWFPIVNRYDRKLAAQIMSKVCDTCTPSLYTSKSRPKKVGVEVTPAEAIEFELHFDTLRNALAAHFDEAFSAFVQANRLFPATPSGSKEMELSESDMRVVAMASAIKPTPVRPRLGRKGNV
;
A
#
# COMPACT_ATOMS: atom_id res chain seq x y z
N MET A 1 -32.82 -17.73 16.22
CA MET A 1 -31.52 -18.18 16.76
C MET A 1 -30.52 -18.16 15.61
N GLN A 2 -29.77 -17.06 15.45
CA GLN A 2 -28.69 -17.01 14.46
C GLN A 2 -27.42 -17.55 15.13
N ALA A 3 -26.87 -18.61 14.56
CA ALA A 3 -25.61 -19.20 14.96
C ALA A 3 -24.50 -18.17 14.73
N HIS A 4 -23.92 -17.67 15.82
CA HIS A 4 -22.68 -16.93 15.82
C HIS A 4 -21.56 -17.93 15.52
N MET A 5 -21.18 -18.05 14.25
CA MET A 5 -19.96 -18.76 13.84
C MET A 5 -18.77 -17.91 14.24
N PRO A 6 -17.75 -18.47 14.93
CA PRO A 6 -16.52 -17.74 15.19
C PRO A 6 -15.81 -17.55 13.84
N ARG A 7 -15.74 -16.31 13.36
CA ARG A 7 -14.94 -16.00 12.18
C ARG A 7 -13.50 -15.90 12.64
N GLY A 8 -12.71 -16.93 12.32
CA GLY A 8 -11.31 -17.02 12.66
C GLY A 8 -10.55 -15.77 12.23
N GLY A 9 -10.20 -14.94 13.21
CA GLY A 9 -9.11 -13.98 13.08
C GLY A 9 -7.83 -14.78 12.84
N ASP A 10 -7.19 -14.50 11.71
CA ASP A 10 -6.14 -15.30 11.10
C ASP A 10 -5.09 -15.83 12.08
N ALA A 11 -5.01 -17.17 12.19
CA ALA A 11 -3.92 -17.86 12.89
C ALA A 11 -2.52 -17.39 12.41
N LYS A 12 -2.42 -16.80 11.21
CA LYS A 12 -1.20 -16.17 10.66
C LYS A 12 -0.81 -14.86 11.33
N VAL A 13 -1.75 -14.02 11.77
CA VAL A 13 -1.46 -12.74 12.43
C VAL A 13 -1.08 -12.97 13.88
N GLN A 14 -1.84 -13.82 14.57
CA GLN A 14 -1.41 -14.33 15.87
C GLN A 14 -0.07 -15.05 15.76
N ALA A 15 0.20 -15.82 14.70
CA ALA A 15 1.51 -16.42 14.48
C ALA A 15 2.60 -15.39 14.15
N LYS A 16 2.30 -14.27 13.49
CA LYS A 16 3.27 -13.19 13.23
C LYS A 16 3.59 -12.41 14.50
N LEU A 17 2.59 -12.08 15.32
CA LEU A 17 2.76 -11.44 16.62
C LEU A 17 3.46 -12.38 17.61
N ARG A 18 3.06 -13.66 17.66
CA ARG A 18 3.80 -14.70 18.40
C ARG A 18 5.20 -14.93 17.82
N LYS A 19 5.42 -14.79 16.52
CA LYS A 19 6.77 -14.84 15.93
C LYS A 19 7.59 -13.62 16.31
N LEU A 20 7.02 -12.41 16.32
CA LEU A 20 7.71 -11.19 16.75
C LEU A 20 8.02 -11.24 18.25
N MET A 21 7.04 -11.65 19.06
CA MET A 21 7.19 -11.92 20.49
C MET A 21 8.25 -13.00 20.72
N ALA A 22 8.20 -14.10 19.97
CA ALA A 22 9.20 -15.14 20.09
C ALA A 22 10.55 -14.78 19.45
N LEU A 23 10.64 -13.77 18.58
CA LEU A 23 11.90 -13.22 18.06
C LEU A 23 12.51 -12.29 19.10
N ALA A 24 11.69 -11.50 19.79
CA ALA A 24 12.07 -10.71 20.95
C ALA A 24 12.48 -11.62 22.13
N GLU A 25 11.81 -12.75 22.37
CA GLU A 25 12.20 -13.69 23.43
C GLU A 25 13.48 -14.46 23.11
N ARG A 26 13.68 -14.84 21.83
CA ARG A 26 14.83 -15.66 21.35
C ARG A 26 16.06 -14.85 20.94
N GLY A 27 15.94 -13.55 20.71
CA GLY A 27 17.07 -12.71 20.32
C GLY A 27 18.09 -12.57 21.45
N GLU A 28 19.38 -12.51 21.11
CA GLU A 28 20.46 -12.26 22.06
C GLU A 28 20.95 -10.81 21.92
N GLY A 29 21.00 -10.07 23.02
CA GLY A 29 21.48 -8.69 23.05
C GLY A 29 20.60 -7.71 22.25
N GLY A 30 21.22 -6.84 21.45
CA GLY A 30 20.56 -5.68 20.83
C GLY A 30 19.45 -5.99 19.82
N GLU A 31 19.43 -7.19 19.24
CA GLU A 31 18.35 -7.62 18.33
C GLU A 31 17.04 -7.85 19.08
N LYS A 32 17.11 -8.38 20.32
CA LYS A 32 15.96 -8.55 21.21
C LYS A 32 15.39 -7.21 21.65
N ASP A 33 16.25 -6.29 22.08
CA ASP A 33 15.80 -4.96 22.54
C ASP A 33 15.18 -4.14 21.40
N ASN A 34 15.73 -4.26 20.19
CA ASN A 34 15.17 -3.60 19.00
C ASN A 34 13.82 -4.22 18.59
N ALA A 35 13.72 -5.55 18.57
CA ALA A 35 12.48 -6.25 18.27
C ALA A 35 11.39 -5.95 19.32
N GLN A 36 11.75 -5.92 20.60
CA GLN A 36 10.85 -5.55 21.70
C GLN A 36 10.42 -4.09 21.58
N ARG A 37 11.34 -3.14 21.34
CA ARG A 37 10.98 -1.74 21.09
C ARG A 37 10.06 -1.57 19.89
N MET A 38 10.29 -2.31 18.81
CA MET A 38 9.41 -2.26 17.64
C MET A 38 8.02 -2.78 17.98
N LEU A 39 7.92 -3.89 18.71
CA LEU A 39 6.66 -4.45 19.20
C LEU A 39 5.93 -3.47 20.13
N ASP A 40 6.63 -2.93 21.12
CA ASP A 40 6.08 -1.99 22.10
C ASP A 40 5.63 -0.68 21.45
N ASN A 41 6.41 -0.15 20.50
CA ASN A 41 6.02 1.04 19.74
C ASN A 41 4.78 0.78 18.89
N LEU A 42 4.66 -0.41 18.30
CA LEU A 42 3.48 -0.78 17.53
C LEU A 42 2.25 -0.86 18.45
N LEU A 43 2.36 -1.61 19.54
CA LEU A 43 1.30 -1.74 20.53
C LEU A 43 0.87 -0.38 21.08
N ALA A 44 1.83 0.47 21.46
CA ALA A 44 1.58 1.82 21.96
C ALA A 44 0.90 2.74 20.92
N ARG A 45 1.32 2.69 19.64
CA ARG A 45 0.66 3.46 18.55
C ARG A 45 -0.81 3.12 18.39
N HIS A 46 -1.16 1.87 18.67
CA HIS A 46 -2.53 1.38 18.59
C HIS A 46 -3.28 1.40 19.93
N GLY A 47 -2.61 1.77 21.03
CA GLY A 47 -3.19 1.77 22.38
C GLY A 47 -3.53 0.37 22.88
N LEU A 48 -2.70 -0.61 22.54
CA LEU A 48 -2.91 -2.03 22.81
C LEU A 48 -1.87 -2.57 23.80
N THR A 49 -2.25 -3.61 24.52
CA THR A 49 -1.37 -4.47 25.31
C THR A 49 -1.16 -5.82 24.61
N LEU A 50 -0.21 -6.62 25.10
CA LEU A 50 -0.02 -7.99 24.63
C LEU A 50 -1.27 -8.86 24.83
N ASP A 51 -2.03 -8.59 25.91
CA ASP A 51 -3.25 -9.34 26.23
C ASP A 51 -4.40 -8.99 25.27
N ASP A 52 -4.45 -7.76 24.77
CA ASP A 52 -5.46 -7.29 23.80
C ASP A 52 -5.32 -8.00 22.43
N LEU A 53 -4.18 -8.65 22.16
CA LEU A 53 -3.99 -9.45 20.94
C LEU A 53 -4.81 -10.75 20.95
N ASN A 54 -5.29 -11.19 22.12
CA ASN A 54 -6.24 -12.29 22.26
C ASN A 54 -7.70 -11.81 22.19
N GLU A 55 -7.97 -10.51 22.18
CA GLU A 55 -9.33 -10.01 22.04
C GLU A 55 -9.83 -10.12 20.60
N GLU A 56 -11.02 -10.73 20.45
CA GLU A 56 -11.73 -10.81 19.17
C GLU A 56 -12.65 -9.60 18.93
N CYS A 57 -12.63 -8.61 19.84
CA CYS A 57 -13.47 -7.42 19.68
C CYS A 57 -13.01 -6.61 18.46
N ARG A 58 -13.95 -6.32 17.55
CA ARG A 58 -13.68 -5.52 16.35
C ARG A 58 -14.11 -4.09 16.60
N GLU A 59 -13.24 -3.15 16.24
CA GLU A 59 -13.50 -1.71 16.35
C GLU A 59 -13.21 -1.00 15.03
N ILE A 60 -13.88 0.14 14.81
CA ILE A 60 -13.58 0.99 13.66
C ILE A 60 -12.33 1.82 13.94
N ARG A 61 -11.22 1.47 13.28
CA ARG A 61 -9.96 2.23 13.29
C ARG A 61 -9.85 3.12 12.05
N TRP A 62 -9.35 4.34 12.21
CA TRP A 62 -9.35 5.38 11.18
C TRP A 62 -7.94 5.71 10.68
N PHE A 63 -7.67 5.38 9.41
CA PHE A 63 -6.38 5.57 8.77
C PHE A 63 -6.39 6.76 7.81
N PRO A 64 -5.31 7.57 7.74
CA PRO A 64 -5.24 8.72 6.85
C PRO A 64 -5.19 8.29 5.38
N ILE A 65 -5.88 9.04 4.51
CA ILE A 65 -5.85 8.86 3.05
C ILE A 65 -5.62 10.21 2.37
N VAL A 66 -4.83 10.20 1.30
CA VAL A 66 -4.48 11.40 0.51
C VAL A 66 -5.26 11.42 -0.80
N ASN A 67 -5.41 10.26 -1.45
CA ASN A 67 -6.01 10.16 -2.77
C ASN A 67 -7.04 9.00 -2.86
N ARG A 68 -7.70 8.88 -4.01
CA ARG A 68 -8.71 7.83 -4.25
C ARG A 68 -8.13 6.42 -4.33
N TYR A 69 -6.86 6.28 -4.72
CA TYR A 69 -6.17 4.99 -4.82
C TYR A 69 -5.82 4.44 -3.45
N ASP A 70 -5.53 5.30 -2.47
CA ASP A 70 -5.34 4.89 -1.07
C ASP A 70 -6.59 4.18 -0.54
N ARG A 71 -7.79 4.70 -0.82
CA ARG A 71 -9.05 4.05 -0.45
C ARG A 71 -9.22 2.68 -1.13
N LYS A 72 -8.81 2.56 -2.40
CA LYS A 72 -8.87 1.28 -3.14
C LYS A 72 -7.85 0.29 -2.57
N LEU A 73 -6.66 0.75 -2.24
CA LEU A 73 -5.60 -0.06 -1.63
C LEU A 73 -6.05 -0.56 -0.25
N ALA A 74 -6.66 0.30 0.57
CA ALA A 74 -7.25 -0.09 1.85
C ALA A 74 -8.29 -1.22 1.69
N ALA A 75 -9.15 -1.15 0.66
CA ALA A 75 -10.11 -2.23 0.38
C ALA A 75 -9.38 -3.55 0.09
N GLN A 76 -8.37 -3.55 -0.77
CA GLN A 76 -7.63 -4.77 -1.12
C GLN A 76 -6.86 -5.36 0.08
N ILE A 77 -6.29 -4.50 0.92
CA ILE A 77 -5.61 -4.94 2.14
C ILE A 77 -6.63 -5.54 3.11
N MET A 78 -7.79 -4.90 3.30
CA MET A 78 -8.86 -5.48 4.14
C MET A 78 -9.36 -6.82 3.59
N SER A 79 -9.49 -6.96 2.27
CA SER A 79 -9.81 -8.24 1.66
C SER A 79 -8.79 -9.32 2.03
N LYS A 80 -7.51 -8.98 2.06
CA LYS A 80 -6.43 -9.88 2.43
C LYS A 80 -6.41 -10.20 3.92
N VAL A 81 -6.54 -9.19 4.78
CA VAL A 81 -6.44 -9.31 6.24
C VAL A 81 -7.65 -10.01 6.84
N CYS A 82 -8.83 -9.86 6.24
CA CYS A 82 -10.06 -10.48 6.72
C CYS A 82 -10.53 -11.67 5.87
N ASP A 83 -9.67 -12.16 4.98
CA ASP A 83 -9.94 -13.24 4.01
C ASP A 83 -11.34 -13.17 3.38
N THR A 84 -11.64 -12.01 2.77
CA THR A 84 -12.98 -11.70 2.25
C THR A 84 -12.96 -10.94 0.93
N CYS A 85 -13.88 -11.29 0.03
CA CYS A 85 -14.06 -10.57 -1.23
C CYS A 85 -14.86 -9.27 -1.09
N THR A 86 -15.52 -9.04 0.05
CA THR A 86 -16.40 -7.89 0.28
C THR A 86 -16.07 -7.18 1.60
N PRO A 87 -14.89 -6.55 1.70
CA PRO A 87 -14.49 -5.85 2.92
C PRO A 87 -15.32 -4.58 3.12
N SER A 88 -15.72 -4.33 4.36
CA SER A 88 -16.43 -3.10 4.73
C SER A 88 -15.43 -1.97 4.99
N LEU A 89 -15.61 -0.86 4.27
CA LEU A 89 -14.89 0.39 4.53
C LEU A 89 -15.87 1.48 4.97
N TYR A 90 -15.47 2.24 5.97
CA TYR A 90 -16.29 3.29 6.54
C TYR A 90 -15.80 4.67 6.07
N THR A 91 -16.75 5.60 5.98
CA THR A 91 -16.49 7.01 5.70
C THR A 91 -17.11 7.86 6.77
N SER A 92 -16.53 9.02 7.05
CA SER A 92 -17.09 9.97 7.99
C SER A 92 -17.03 11.38 7.41
N LYS A 93 -18.14 12.11 7.53
CA LYS A 93 -18.20 13.54 7.18
C LYS A 93 -17.26 14.39 8.05
N SER A 94 -17.04 13.99 9.30
CA SER A 94 -16.10 14.68 10.20
C SER A 94 -14.63 14.30 9.94
N ARG A 95 -14.38 13.22 9.18
CA ARG A 95 -13.01 12.73 8.87
C ARG A 95 -12.88 12.42 7.36
N PRO A 96 -13.04 13.41 6.47
CA PRO A 96 -13.07 13.18 5.02
C PRO A 96 -11.75 12.65 4.45
N LYS A 97 -10.62 12.97 5.11
CA LYS A 97 -9.27 12.50 4.75
C LYS A 97 -8.87 11.20 5.46
N LYS A 98 -9.85 10.42 5.94
CA LYS A 98 -9.61 9.13 6.56
C LYS A 98 -10.51 8.05 5.98
N VAL A 99 -10.05 6.80 6.04
CA VAL A 99 -10.85 5.60 5.82
C VAL A 99 -10.97 4.86 7.15
N GLY A 100 -12.19 4.44 7.49
CA GLY A 100 -12.43 3.58 8.63
C GLY A 100 -12.42 2.11 8.21
N VAL A 101 -11.83 1.25 9.02
CA VAL A 101 -11.87 -0.21 8.85
C VAL A 101 -12.28 -0.85 10.17
N GLU A 102 -13.18 -1.82 10.13
CA GLU A 102 -13.60 -2.57 11.32
C GLU A 102 -12.72 -3.80 11.47
N VAL A 103 -11.88 -3.81 12.50
CA VAL A 103 -10.76 -4.75 12.66
C VAL A 103 -10.55 -5.10 14.12
N THR A 104 -10.02 -6.29 14.40
CA THR A 104 -9.44 -6.60 15.71
C THR A 104 -8.13 -5.82 15.93
N PRO A 105 -7.64 -5.72 17.18
CA PRO A 105 -6.32 -5.18 17.47
C PRO A 105 -5.19 -5.72 16.58
N ALA A 106 -5.13 -7.04 16.41
CA ALA A 106 -4.11 -7.72 15.62
C ALA A 106 -4.23 -7.41 14.11
N GLU A 107 -5.47 -7.41 13.59
CA GLU A 107 -5.75 -7.05 12.19
C GLU A 107 -5.44 -5.57 11.91
N ALA A 108 -5.68 -4.67 12.88
CA ALA A 108 -5.36 -3.25 12.74
C ALA A 108 -3.86 -3.02 12.54
N ILE A 109 -3.04 -3.76 13.30
CA ILE A 109 -1.59 -3.77 13.17
C ILE A 109 -1.16 -4.27 11.78
N GLU A 110 -1.71 -5.40 11.32
CA GLU A 110 -1.36 -5.95 10.01
C GLU A 110 -1.79 -5.02 8.88
N PHE A 111 -2.99 -4.44 8.99
CA PHE A 111 -3.50 -3.45 8.06
C PHE A 111 -2.56 -2.24 7.99
N GLU A 112 -2.14 -1.67 9.11
CA GLU A 112 -1.26 -0.50 9.14
C GLU A 112 0.10 -0.77 8.47
N LEU A 113 0.73 -1.91 8.81
CA LEU A 113 2.00 -2.33 8.21
C LEU A 113 1.91 -2.47 6.68
N HIS A 114 0.85 -3.12 6.20
CA HIS A 114 0.62 -3.25 4.76
C HIS A 114 0.32 -1.90 4.11
N PHE A 115 -0.54 -1.10 4.72
CA PHE A 115 -1.01 0.16 4.16
C PHE A 115 0.12 1.17 4.04
N ASP A 116 0.98 1.27 5.05
CA ASP A 116 2.12 2.18 5.09
C ASP A 116 3.18 1.82 4.05
N THR A 117 3.48 0.53 3.94
CA THR A 117 4.49 0.03 2.99
C THR A 117 4.00 0.14 1.56
N LEU A 118 2.79 -0.36 1.29
CA LEU A 118 2.27 -0.47 -0.07
C LEU A 118 1.84 0.86 -0.66
N ARG A 119 1.40 1.84 0.16
CA ARG A 119 1.04 3.17 -0.40
C ARG A 119 2.25 3.87 -0.98
N ASN A 120 3.41 3.77 -0.34
CA ASN A 120 4.64 4.40 -0.79
C ASN A 120 5.15 3.71 -2.07
N ALA A 121 5.13 2.38 -2.11
CA ALA A 121 5.48 1.61 -3.30
C ALA A 121 4.54 1.90 -4.49
N LEU A 122 3.23 1.99 -4.23
CA LEU A 122 2.24 2.31 -5.26
C LEU A 122 2.44 3.72 -5.85
N ALA A 123 2.81 4.69 -5.02
CA ALA A 123 3.13 6.04 -5.49
C ALA A 123 4.33 6.03 -6.45
N ALA A 124 5.42 5.35 -6.09
CA ALA A 124 6.58 5.21 -6.97
C ALA A 124 6.23 4.53 -8.30
N HIS A 125 5.37 3.51 -8.27
CA HIS A 125 4.89 2.87 -9.51
C HIS A 125 4.02 3.78 -10.36
N PHE A 126 3.28 4.73 -9.79
CA PHE A 126 2.55 5.71 -10.60
C PHE A 126 3.50 6.66 -11.34
N ASP A 127 4.62 7.04 -10.74
CA ASP A 127 5.63 7.89 -11.39
C ASP A 127 6.30 7.14 -12.57
N GLU A 128 6.61 5.86 -12.38
CA GLU A 128 7.11 4.98 -13.44
C GLU A 128 6.06 4.81 -14.56
N ALA A 129 4.80 4.55 -14.21
CA ALA A 129 3.71 4.38 -15.18
C ALA A 129 3.43 5.67 -15.97
N PHE A 130 3.54 6.83 -15.33
CA PHE A 130 3.41 8.12 -16.00
C PHE A 130 4.56 8.33 -16.99
N SER A 131 5.80 8.05 -16.58
CA SER A 131 6.96 8.12 -17.46
C SER A 131 6.83 7.17 -18.66
N ALA A 132 6.35 5.94 -18.43
CA ALA A 132 6.07 4.97 -19.48
C ALA A 132 4.99 5.46 -20.45
N PHE A 133 3.94 6.10 -19.94
CA PHE A 133 2.90 6.70 -20.77
C PHE A 133 3.43 7.83 -21.66
N VAL A 134 4.30 8.69 -21.12
CA VAL A 134 4.99 9.74 -21.90
C VAL A 134 5.81 9.12 -23.03
N GLN A 135 6.59 8.07 -22.74
CA GLN A 135 7.41 7.36 -23.72
C GLN A 135 6.57 6.70 -24.81
N ALA A 136 5.52 5.97 -24.44
CA ALA A 136 4.63 5.28 -25.38
C ALA A 136 3.93 6.26 -26.35
N ASN A 137 3.61 7.48 -25.88
CA ASN A 137 2.96 8.52 -26.68
C ASN A 137 3.94 9.51 -27.32
N ARG A 138 5.25 9.31 -27.15
CA ARG A 138 6.31 10.18 -27.67
C ARG A 138 6.12 11.66 -27.30
N LEU A 139 5.78 11.94 -26.04
CA LEU A 139 5.54 13.30 -25.54
C LEU A 139 6.85 14.05 -25.23
N PHE A 140 7.73 14.13 -26.23
CA PHE A 140 9.02 14.81 -26.16
C PHE A 140 9.29 15.59 -27.46
N PRO A 141 10.24 16.55 -27.45
CA PRO A 141 10.60 17.32 -28.64
C PRO A 141 11.12 16.42 -29.77
N ALA A 142 10.81 16.78 -31.02
CA ALA A 142 11.31 16.06 -32.20
C ALA A 142 12.82 16.27 -32.43
N THR A 143 13.35 17.40 -31.96
CA THR A 143 14.77 17.72 -32.01
C THR A 143 15.43 17.31 -30.70
N PRO A 144 16.38 16.35 -30.71
CA PRO A 144 17.10 15.95 -29.52
C PRO A 144 18.08 17.04 -29.09
N SER A 145 17.99 17.48 -27.84
CA SER A 145 18.97 18.39 -27.24
C SER A 145 20.09 17.59 -26.58
N GLY A 146 21.08 17.16 -27.37
CA GLY A 146 22.30 16.50 -26.89
C GLY A 146 22.07 15.06 -26.38
N SER A 147 22.78 14.09 -26.96
CA SER A 147 22.81 12.72 -26.46
C SER A 147 23.84 12.61 -25.33
N LYS A 148 23.38 12.58 -24.07
CA LYS A 148 24.19 11.99 -23.00
C LYS A 148 24.00 10.48 -23.07
N GLU A 149 25.09 9.75 -23.27
CA GLU A 149 25.11 8.32 -22.96
C GLU A 149 24.84 8.18 -21.47
N MET A 150 23.71 7.57 -21.13
CA MET A 150 23.29 7.32 -19.76
C MET A 150 23.09 5.83 -19.61
N GLU A 151 23.71 5.24 -18.59
CA GLU A 151 23.45 3.85 -18.25
C GLU A 151 21.98 3.71 -17.82
N LEU A 152 21.31 2.69 -18.35
CA LEU A 152 19.92 2.41 -18.02
C LEU A 152 19.85 1.85 -16.60
N SER A 153 19.14 2.55 -15.73
CA SER A 153 18.85 2.05 -14.38
C SER A 153 17.79 0.94 -14.43
N GLU A 154 17.63 0.22 -13.32
CA GLU A 154 16.52 -0.74 -13.18
C GLU A 154 15.14 -0.08 -13.32
N SER A 155 14.99 1.16 -12.87
CA SER A 155 13.73 1.91 -13.04
C SER A 155 13.49 2.24 -14.51
N ASP A 156 14.53 2.62 -15.27
CA ASP A 156 14.41 2.87 -16.71
C ASP A 156 13.99 1.59 -17.46
N MET A 157 14.55 0.44 -17.09
CA MET A 157 14.15 -0.85 -17.66
C MET A 157 12.67 -1.18 -17.37
N ARG A 158 12.17 -0.90 -16.16
CA ARG A 158 10.73 -1.05 -15.83
C ARG A 158 9.86 -0.11 -16.66
N VAL A 159 10.27 1.15 -16.81
CA VAL A 159 9.55 2.15 -17.63
C VAL A 159 9.47 1.69 -19.08
N VAL A 160 10.57 1.20 -19.66
CA VAL A 160 10.59 0.67 -21.04
C VAL A 160 9.65 -0.52 -21.19
N ALA A 161 9.66 -1.46 -20.24
CA ALA A 161 8.77 -2.61 -20.25
C ALA A 161 7.30 -2.18 -20.17
N MET A 162 6.94 -1.28 -19.25
CA MET A 162 5.58 -0.72 -19.16
C MET A 162 5.17 -0.01 -20.46
N ALA A 163 6.05 0.81 -21.03
CA ALA A 163 5.77 1.58 -22.24
C ALA A 163 5.45 0.68 -23.43
N SER A 164 6.14 -0.46 -23.56
CA SER A 164 5.90 -1.43 -24.63
C SER A 164 4.49 -2.04 -24.60
N ALA A 165 3.86 -2.10 -23.42
CA ALA A 165 2.51 -2.63 -23.26
C ALA A 165 1.40 -1.57 -23.44
N ILE A 166 1.76 -0.28 -23.44
CA ILE A 166 0.81 0.82 -23.56
C ILE A 166 0.48 1.02 -25.05
N LYS A 167 -0.80 0.92 -25.39
CA LYS A 167 -1.30 1.33 -26.71
C LYS A 167 -1.22 2.86 -26.84
N PRO A 168 -0.46 3.41 -27.80
CA PRO A 168 -0.40 4.86 -28.00
C PRO A 168 -1.79 5.46 -28.23
N THR A 169 -2.07 6.57 -27.57
CA THR A 169 -3.35 7.27 -27.65
C THR A 169 -3.33 8.23 -28.84
N PRO A 170 -4.19 8.04 -29.85
CA PRO A 170 -4.21 8.93 -31.00
C PRO A 170 -4.77 10.31 -30.62
N VAL A 171 -3.92 11.34 -30.69
CA VAL A 171 -4.33 12.73 -30.50
C VAL A 171 -4.59 13.35 -31.87
N ARG A 172 -5.85 13.70 -32.17
CA ARG A 172 -6.20 14.39 -33.42
C ARG A 172 -5.68 15.83 -33.37
N PRO A 173 -4.76 16.25 -34.25
CA PRO A 173 -4.30 17.63 -34.29
C PRO A 173 -5.47 18.53 -34.69
N ARG A 174 -5.87 19.47 -33.82
CA ARG A 174 -6.94 20.45 -34.14
C ARG A 174 -6.47 21.55 -35.09
N LEU A 175 -5.16 21.71 -35.23
CA LEU A 175 -4.52 22.69 -36.12
C LEU A 175 -3.36 21.99 -36.83
N GLY A 176 -3.34 22.06 -38.16
CA GLY A 176 -2.22 21.58 -38.95
C GLY A 176 -0.99 22.38 -38.60
N ARG A 177 0.00 21.75 -37.96
CA ARG A 177 1.34 22.31 -37.89
C ARG A 177 1.83 22.35 -39.33
N LYS A 178 1.81 23.53 -39.97
CA LYS A 178 2.50 23.73 -41.26
C LYS A 178 3.95 23.33 -41.00
N GLY A 179 4.37 22.22 -41.62
CA GLY A 179 5.75 21.76 -41.51
C GLY A 179 6.68 22.85 -42.01
N ASN A 180 7.67 23.20 -41.21
CA ASN A 180 8.88 23.80 -41.75
C ASN A 180 9.73 22.64 -42.26
N VAL A 181 9.79 22.56 -43.60
CA VAL A 181 10.74 21.90 -44.52
C VAL A 181 11.29 20.55 -44.08
#